data_AF-E9H0I6-F1
#
_entry.id   AF-E9H0I6-F1
#
_cell.length_a   1.000
_cell.length_b   1.000
_cell.length_c   1.000
_cell.angle_alpha   90.00
_cell.angle_beta   90.00
_cell.angle_gamma   90.00
#
_symmetry.space_group_name_H-M   'P 1'
#
loop_
_entity.id
_entity.type
_entity.pdbx_description
1 polymer ?
#
loop_
_entity_poly.entity_id
_entity_poly.type
_entity_poly.pdbx_seq_one_letter_code
_entity_poly.pdbx_strand_id
1 'polypeptide(L)'
;MRCHQAEIRDGTEEKINCRVLQKNIDENERKVFDRVNTVSSCIQRLDEIALRPNPFSTPQFIDLIMDAEQQEKRLGFKERIESLKKLRQMRSNGRHHEQSQEQRVPVEPGPKRRPD
;
A
#
# COMPACT_ATOMS: atom_id res chain seq x y z
N MET A 1 -37.25 14.53 -42.14
CA MET A 1 -35.90 14.09 -42.56
C MET A 1 -34.76 14.76 -41.80
N ARG A 2 -34.77 16.09 -41.57
CA ARG A 2 -33.65 16.79 -40.87
C ARG A 2 -33.52 16.47 -39.37
N CYS A 3 -34.61 16.25 -38.62
CA CYS A 3 -34.53 15.92 -37.19
C CYS A 3 -33.89 14.54 -36.92
N HIS A 4 -34.22 13.55 -37.74
CA HIS A 4 -33.66 12.20 -37.59
C HIS A 4 -32.14 12.16 -37.80
N GLN A 5 -31.61 12.97 -38.73
CA GLN A 5 -30.17 13.11 -38.93
C GLN A 5 -29.47 13.80 -37.75
N ALA A 6 -30.13 14.72 -37.06
CA ALA A 6 -29.58 15.38 -35.88
C ALA A 6 -29.52 14.43 -34.66
N GLU A 7 -30.57 13.64 -34.43
CA GLU A 7 -30.63 12.61 -33.38
C GLU A 7 -29.58 11.49 -33.59
N ILE A 8 -29.39 11.05 -34.84
CA ILE A 8 -28.34 10.08 -35.16
C ILE A 8 -26.95 10.68 -34.92
N ARG A 9 -26.74 11.95 -35.28
CA ARG A 9 -25.46 12.63 -35.04
C ARG A 9 -25.16 12.78 -33.55
N ASP A 10 -26.13 13.23 -32.77
CA ASP A 10 -26.02 13.40 -31.31
C ASP A 10 -25.73 12.06 -30.61
N GLY A 11 -26.46 11.01 -30.97
CA GLY A 11 -26.21 9.64 -30.48
C GLY A 11 -24.89 9.02 -30.97
N THR A 12 -24.27 9.52 -32.04
CA THR A 12 -22.91 9.11 -32.45
C THR A 12 -21.82 9.86 -31.71
N GLU A 13 -22.01 11.15 -31.44
CA GLU A 13 -21.08 11.97 -30.66
C GLU A 13 -20.97 11.47 -29.21
N GLU A 14 -22.10 11.16 -28.59
CA GLU A 14 -22.15 10.59 -27.24
C GLU A 14 -21.42 9.23 -27.17
N LYS A 15 -21.65 8.34 -28.14
CA LYS A 15 -20.96 7.05 -28.23
C LYS A 15 -19.45 7.18 -28.42
N ILE A 16 -19.00 8.16 -29.19
CA ILE A 16 -17.56 8.43 -29.38
C ILE A 16 -16.95 8.93 -28.07
N ASN A 17 -17.62 9.86 -27.37
CA ASN A 17 -17.16 10.39 -26.10
C ASN A 17 -17.03 9.30 -25.03
N CYS A 18 -18.05 8.43 -24.90
CA CYS A 18 -18.00 7.29 -23.98
C CYS A 18 -16.79 6.36 -24.25
N ARG A 19 -16.44 6.12 -25.52
CA ARG A 19 -15.25 5.32 -25.87
C ARG A 19 -13.94 6.00 -25.49
N VAL A 20 -13.85 7.31 -25.67
CA VAL A 20 -12.65 8.08 -25.29
C VAL A 20 -12.48 8.09 -23.79
N LEU A 21 -13.56 8.32 -23.04
CA LEU A 21 -13.55 8.27 -21.58
C LEU A 21 -13.13 6.89 -21.06
N GLN A 22 -13.64 5.81 -21.64
CA GLN A 22 -13.24 4.46 -21.26
C GLN A 22 -11.73 4.23 -21.46
N LYS A 23 -11.18 4.62 -22.63
CA LYS A 23 -9.74 4.52 -22.87
C LYS A 23 -8.91 5.30 -21.86
N ASN A 24 -9.35 6.51 -21.51
CA ASN A 24 -8.65 7.34 -20.52
C ASN A 24 -8.65 6.69 -19.13
N ILE A 25 -9.75 6.02 -18.76
CA ILE A 25 -9.83 5.26 -17.50
C ILE A 25 -8.82 4.10 -17.55
N ASP A 26 -8.86 3.28 -18.61
CA ASP A 26 -7.96 2.11 -18.75
C ASP A 26 -6.47 2.53 -18.72
N GLU A 27 -6.13 3.65 -19.39
CA GLU A 27 -4.77 4.20 -19.36
C GLU A 27 -4.36 4.71 -17.98
N ASN A 28 -5.29 5.34 -17.25
CA ASN A 28 -5.03 5.82 -15.90
C ASN A 28 -4.88 4.66 -14.91
N GLU A 29 -5.71 3.63 -15.01
CA GLU A 29 -5.58 2.41 -14.21
C GLU A 29 -4.20 1.77 -14.41
N ARG A 30 -3.74 1.67 -15.67
CA ARG A 30 -2.40 1.17 -15.97
C ARG A 30 -1.30 2.02 -15.33
N LYS A 31 -1.39 3.35 -15.43
CA LYS A 31 -0.42 4.27 -14.81
C LYS A 31 -0.42 4.16 -13.28
N VAL A 32 -1.60 3.98 -12.66
CA VAL A 32 -1.70 3.77 -11.21
C VAL A 32 -1.03 2.46 -10.83
N PHE A 33 -1.29 1.38 -11.57
CA PHE A 33 -0.68 0.08 -11.33
C PHE A 33 0.85 0.12 -11.43
N ASP A 34 1.39 0.75 -12.47
CA ASP A 34 2.84 0.93 -12.65
C ASP A 34 3.47 1.73 -11.50
N ARG A 35 2.78 2.76 -11.02
CA ARG A 35 3.23 3.57 -9.87
C ARG A 35 3.19 2.77 -8.58
N VAL A 36 2.13 1.99 -8.33
CA VAL A 36 2.04 1.12 -7.16
C VAL A 36 3.20 0.12 -7.15
N ASN A 37 3.47 -0.55 -8.27
CA ASN A 37 4.60 -1.47 -8.39
C ASN A 37 5.94 -0.78 -8.12
N THR A 38 6.13 0.43 -8.65
CA THR A 38 7.34 1.22 -8.41
C THR A 38 7.49 1.53 -6.91
N VAL A 39 6.43 2.01 -6.27
CA VAL A 39 6.45 2.34 -4.83
C VAL A 39 6.71 1.10 -3.99
N SER A 40 6.07 -0.04 -4.30
CA SER A 40 6.31 -1.30 -3.61
C SER A 40 7.77 -1.74 -3.72
N SER A 41 8.39 -1.63 -4.90
CA SER A 41 9.81 -1.96 -5.09
C SER A 41 10.73 -1.03 -4.28
N CYS A 42 10.39 0.26 -4.20
CA CYS A 42 11.11 1.22 -3.36
C CYS A 42 11.01 0.86 -1.88
N ILE A 43 9.81 0.49 -1.41
CA ILE A 43 9.59 0.08 -0.02
C ILE A 43 10.41 -1.19 0.30
N GLN A 44 10.33 -2.21 -0.56
CA GLN A 44 11.12 -3.43 -0.39
C GLN A 44 12.62 -3.15 -0.29
N ARG A 45 13.14 -2.30 -1.20
CA ARG A 45 14.56 -1.93 -1.17
C ARG A 45 14.93 -1.11 0.06
N LEU A 46 14.03 -0.23 0.53
CA LEU A 46 14.21 0.49 1.78
C LEU A 46 14.23 -0.46 2.98
N ASP A 47 13.39 -1.50 2.98
CA ASP A 47 13.37 -2.54 4.02
C ASP A 47 14.64 -3.39 4.02
N GLU A 48 15.16 -3.76 2.85
CA GLU A 48 16.41 -4.53 2.70
C GLU A 48 17.62 -3.78 3.28
N ILE A 49 17.71 -2.47 3.05
CA ILE A 49 18.85 -1.65 3.51
C ILE A 49 18.65 -1.06 4.90
N ALA A 50 17.43 -1.09 5.42
CA ALA A 50 17.14 -0.50 6.70
C ALA A 50 17.82 -1.34 7.80
N LEU A 51 18.70 -0.68 8.57
CA LEU A 51 19.28 -1.25 9.78
C LEU A 51 18.19 -1.70 10.79
N ARG A 52 16.99 -1.13 10.67
CA ARG A 52 15.76 -1.53 11.36
C ARG A 52 14.63 -1.50 10.32
N PRO A 53 14.08 -2.65 9.88
CA PRO A 53 13.04 -2.70 8.85
C PRO A 53 11.82 -1.85 9.22
N ASN A 54 11.08 -1.40 8.21
CA ASN A 54 10.00 -0.44 8.35
C ASN A 54 8.99 -0.91 9.41
N PRO A 55 8.80 -0.14 10.49
CA PRO A 55 8.08 -0.61 11.66
C PRO A 55 6.56 -0.47 11.51
N PHE A 56 6.09 -0.02 10.33
CA PHE A 56 4.67 -0.04 9.98
C PHE A 56 4.10 -1.46 9.81
N SER A 57 4.79 -2.56 10.12
CA SER A 57 4.26 -3.92 10.03
C SER A 57 4.03 -4.59 11.39
N THR A 58 4.55 -4.01 12.48
CA THR A 58 4.73 -4.77 13.73
C THR A 58 4.01 -4.07 14.89
N PRO A 59 3.13 -4.77 15.63
CA PRO A 59 2.52 -4.26 16.89
C PRO A 59 3.53 -3.64 17.88
N GLN A 60 4.78 -4.10 17.83
CA GLN A 60 5.92 -3.64 18.61
C GLN A 60 6.30 -2.18 18.35
N PHE A 61 6.02 -1.65 17.15
CA PHE A 61 6.26 -0.24 16.87
C PHE A 61 5.22 0.66 17.53
N ILE A 62 3.97 0.20 17.54
CA ILE A 62 2.89 0.93 18.19
C ILE A 62 3.17 1.01 19.69
N ASP A 63 3.74 -0.05 20.27
CA ASP A 63 4.23 -0.05 21.65
C ASP A 63 5.32 1.01 21.87
N LEU A 64 6.28 1.12 20.96
CA LEU A 64 7.33 2.14 21.05
C LEU A 64 6.79 3.57 20.96
N ILE A 65 5.80 3.83 20.09
CA ILE A 65 5.14 5.15 20.00
C ILE A 65 4.35 5.43 21.29
N MET A 66 3.64 4.43 21.82
CA MET A 66 2.93 4.56 23.09
C MET A 66 3.88 4.91 24.24
N ASP A 67 5.05 4.26 24.31
CA ASP A 67 6.06 4.55 25.32
C ASP A 67 6.63 5.97 25.17
N ALA A 68 6.90 6.40 23.95
CA ALA A 68 7.36 7.76 23.66
C ALA A 68 6.30 8.82 24.06
N GLU A 69 5.03 8.63 23.68
CA GLU A 69 3.93 9.52 24.08
C GLU A 69 3.73 9.56 25.61
N GLN A 70 3.90 8.42 26.28
CA GLN A 70 3.83 8.31 27.74
C GLN A 70 4.99 9.02 28.44
N GLN A 71 6.17 9.10 27.80
CA GLN A 71 7.33 9.84 28.28
C GLN A 71 7.21 11.34 28.02
N GLU A 72 6.77 11.74 26.82
CA GLU A 72 6.61 13.14 26.43
C GLU A 72 5.47 13.84 27.19
N LYS A 73 4.40 13.11 27.56
CA LYS A 73 3.25 13.60 28.36
C LYS A 73 2.64 14.92 27.86
N ARG A 74 2.68 15.13 26.54
CA ARG A 74 2.12 16.33 25.90
C ARG A 74 0.60 16.38 26.11
N LEU A 75 0.01 17.58 26.05
CA LEU A 75 -1.44 17.73 26.18
C LEU A 75 -2.18 16.76 25.23
N GLY A 76 -3.20 16.08 25.75
CA GLY A 76 -3.96 15.06 24.99
C GLY A 76 -3.23 13.72 24.77
N PHE A 77 -2.10 13.44 25.44
CA PHE A 77 -1.37 12.17 25.24
C PHE A 77 -2.21 10.93 25.58
N LYS A 78 -3.09 11.01 26.59
CA LYS A 78 -3.97 9.89 26.98
C LYS A 78 -4.90 9.46 25.85
N GLU A 79 -5.49 10.42 25.14
CA GLU A 79 -6.39 10.18 24.01
C GLU A 79 -5.64 9.58 22.81
N ARG A 80 -4.41 10.06 22.58
CA ARG A 80 -3.50 9.51 21.56
C ARG A 80 -3.08 8.07 21.90
N ILE A 81 -2.73 7.77 23.14
CA ILE A 81 -2.40 6.42 23.60
C ILE A 81 -3.59 5.47 23.43
N GLU A 82 -4.81 5.88 23.79
CA GLU A 82 -6.01 5.05 23.59
C GLU A 82 -6.27 4.79 22.09
N SER A 83 -6.03 5.77 21.23
CA SER A 83 -6.12 5.62 19.78
C SER A 83 -5.07 4.63 19.24
N LEU A 84 -3.84 4.68 19.76
CA LEU A 84 -2.75 3.78 19.40
C LEU A 84 -3.04 2.33 19.86
N LYS A 85 -3.61 2.12 21.05
CA LYS A 85 -4.05 0.78 21.50
C LYS A 85 -5.08 0.15 20.56
N LYS A 86 -6.06 0.92 20.09
CA LYS A 86 -7.06 0.47 19.11
C LYS A 86 -6.40 0.07 17.78
N LEU A 87 -5.45 0.91 17.32
CA LEU A 87 -4.66 0.62 16.12
C LEU A 87 -3.90 -0.71 16.27
N ARG A 88 -3.24 -0.93 17.41
CA ARG A 88 -2.51 -2.17 17.71
C ARG A 88 -3.42 -3.40 17.65
N GLN A 89 -4.59 -3.32 18.29
CA GLN A 89 -5.56 -4.41 18.30
C GLN A 89 -6.09 -4.73 16.91
N MET A 90 -6.41 -3.70 16.10
CA MET A 90 -6.87 -3.87 14.72
C MET A 90 -5.85 -4.63 13.87
N ARG A 91 -4.56 -4.32 14.01
CA ARG A 91 -3.49 -4.98 13.26
C ARG A 91 -3.19 -6.39 13.75
N SER A 92 -3.20 -6.62 15.06
CA SER A 92 -3.06 -7.97 15.64
C SER A 92 -4.22 -8.90 15.26
N ASN A 93 -5.42 -8.35 15.09
CA ASN A 93 -6.63 -9.11 14.75
C ASN A 93 -6.82 -9.28 13.23
N GLY A 94 -6.19 -8.45 12.40
CA GLY A 94 -6.30 -8.44 10.94
C GLY A 94 -5.54 -9.55 10.20
N ARG A 95 -5.51 -10.79 10.73
CA ARG A 95 -4.86 -11.95 10.08
C ARG A 95 -5.72 -12.63 9.00
N HIS A 96 -6.32 -11.86 8.08
CA HIS A 96 -7.06 -12.43 6.93
C HIS A 96 -6.86 -11.74 5.58
N HIS A 97 -5.81 -10.94 5.36
CA HIS A 97 -5.45 -10.53 3.98
C HIS A 97 -3.97 -10.61 3.61
N GLU A 98 -3.11 -11.17 4.47
CA GLU A 98 -1.69 -11.36 4.15
C GLU A 98 -1.38 -12.80 3.72
N GLN A 99 -2.22 -13.37 2.86
CA GLN A 99 -1.86 -14.57 2.09
C GLN A 99 -1.20 -14.12 0.78
N SER A 100 0.08 -13.72 0.83
CA SER A 100 0.96 -13.74 -0.37
C SER A 100 2.46 -13.55 -0.09
N GLN A 101 2.93 -13.30 1.14
CA GLN A 101 4.37 -13.01 1.38
C GLN A 101 5.04 -13.82 2.48
N GLU A 102 4.55 -15.04 2.76
CA GLU A 102 5.33 -16.03 3.53
C GLU A 102 5.73 -17.19 2.61
N GLN A 103 6.59 -16.91 1.63
CA GLN A 103 7.40 -17.95 1.01
C GLN A 103 8.82 -17.78 1.54
N ARG A 104 9.05 -18.31 2.74
CA ARG A 104 10.39 -18.54 3.28
C ARG A 104 11.11 -19.50 2.35
N VAL A 105 11.90 -18.96 1.43
CA VAL A 105 12.88 -19.75 0.67
C VAL A 105 13.90 -20.33 1.68
N PRO A 106 14.23 -21.63 1.59
CA PRO A 106 15.30 -22.21 2.40
C PRO A 106 16.59 -21.42 2.21
N VAL A 107 17.17 -20.93 3.29
CA VAL A 107 18.48 -20.28 3.26
C VAL A 107 19.52 -21.36 2.99
N GLU A 108 19.99 -21.43 1.75
CA GLU A 108 21.12 -22.27 1.37
C GLU A 108 22.34 -21.90 2.23
N PRO A 109 23.06 -22.88 2.81
CA PRO A 109 24.26 -22.61 3.58
C PRO A 109 25.29 -21.88 2.70
N GLY A 110 25.69 -20.68 3.10
CA GLY A 110 26.69 -19.90 2.39
C GLY A 110 28.00 -20.67 2.15
N PRO A 111 28.80 -20.28 1.15
CA PRO A 111 29.98 -21.03 0.75
C PRO A 111 30.94 -21.17 1.94
N LYS A 112 31.30 -22.42 2.26
CA LYS A 112 32.26 -22.71 3.33
C LYS A 112 33.56 -21.99 3.03
N ARG A 113 34.01 -21.14 3.97
CA ARG A 113 35.32 -20.49 3.89
C ARG A 113 36.39 -21.58 3.77
N ARG A 114 37.30 -21.43 2.80
CA ARG A 114 38.46 -22.32 2.68
C ARG A 114 39.28 -22.21 3.98
N PRO A 115 39.77 -23.32 4.54
CA PRO A 115 40.73 -23.27 5.63
C PRO A 115 42.01 -22.58 5.15
N ASP A 116 42.60 -21.76 6.02
CA ASP A 116 43.92 -21.14 5.83
C ASP A 116 45.04 -22.20 5.73
#